data_AF-A0A929NV50-F1
#
_entry.id   AF-A0A929NV50-F1
#
_cell.length_a   1.000
_cell.length_b   1.000
_cell.length_c   1.000
_cell.angle_alpha   90.00
_cell.angle_beta   90.00
_cell.angle_gamma   90.00
#
_symmetry.space_group_name_H-M   'P 1'
#
loop_
_entity.id
_entity.type
_entity.pdbx_description
1 polymer ?
#
loop_
_entity_poly.entity_id
_entity_poly.type
_entity_poly.pdbx_seq_one_letter_code
_entity_poly.pdbx_strand_id
1 'polypeptide(L)' 'MGKLAGDDYTHFPNYRMGVTERNSGWALTVDSKPLLLLGPNRANAEQALAIIRDYNFNNICFIDRRNPAMIYFLR' A
#
# COMPACT_ATOMS: atom_id res chain seq x y z
N MET A 1 -12.82 8.40 -12.48
CA MET A 1 -13.51 8.70 -11.21
C MET A 1 -12.60 8.21 -10.08
N GLY A 2 -12.47 8.95 -8.97
CA GLY A 2 -11.74 8.45 -7.79
C GLY A 2 -10.52 9.28 -7.38
N LYS A 3 -10.66 10.59 -7.22
CA LYS A 3 -9.71 11.38 -6.43
C LYS A 3 -10.52 12.39 -5.65
N LEU A 4 -10.49 12.32 -4.33
CA LEU A 4 -11.09 13.35 -3.49
C LEU A 4 -10.12 14.54 -3.43
N ALA A 5 -10.68 15.74 -3.29
CA ALA A 5 -9.87 16.95 -3.14
C ALA A 5 -9.13 16.90 -1.80
N GLY A 6 -7.80 16.95 -1.84
CA GLY A 6 -6.94 16.93 -0.63
C GLY A 6 -6.14 15.65 -0.44
N ASP A 7 -6.37 14.61 -1.25
CA ASP A 7 -5.71 13.32 -1.09
C ASP A 7 -4.30 13.30 -1.71
N ASP A 8 -3.34 12.72 -0.98
CA ASP A 8 -2.03 12.34 -1.54
C ASP A 8 -2.18 10.97 -2.21
N TYR A 9 -1.79 10.88 -3.48
CA TYR A 9 -1.95 9.68 -4.30
C TYR A 9 -0.57 9.19 -4.76
N THR A 10 -0.34 7.89 -4.65
CA THR A 10 0.85 7.24 -5.19
C THR A 10 0.46 6.13 -6.13
N HIS A 11 0.82 6.30 -7.40
CA HIS A 11 0.70 5.24 -8.40
C HIS A 11 1.79 4.20 -8.22
N PHE A 12 1.45 2.93 -8.40
CA PHE A 12 2.41 1.82 -8.35
C PHE A 12 2.09 0.70 -9.36
N PRO A 13 3.11 0.09 -9.99
CA PRO A 13 2.94 -1.11 -10.78
C PRO A 13 2.79 -2.34 -9.87
N ASN A 14 1.58 -2.92 -9.85
CA ASN A 14 1.23 -4.07 -9.00
C ASN A 14 2.17 -5.29 -9.18
N TYR A 15 2.58 -5.60 -10.41
CA TYR A 15 3.46 -6.74 -10.69
C TYR A 15 4.87 -6.60 -10.08
N ARG A 16 5.28 -5.39 -9.70
CA ARG A 16 6.57 -5.13 -9.02
C ARG A 16 6.45 -5.06 -7.51
N MET A 17 5.25 -5.30 -6.97
CA MET A 17 5.04 -5.27 -5.53
C MET A 17 5.61 -6.50 -4.86
N GLY A 18 6.15 -6.29 -3.66
CA GLY A 18 6.66 -7.34 -2.79
C GLY A 18 6.43 -7.01 -1.31
N VAL A 19 6.75 -7.97 -0.46
CA VAL A 19 6.73 -7.83 1.00
C VAL A 19 8.17 -7.88 1.50
N THR A 20 8.54 -6.93 2.36
CA THR A 20 9.90 -6.86 2.92
C THR A 20 9.84 -6.54 4.40
N GLU A 21 10.68 -7.20 5.18
CA GLU A 21 10.86 -6.92 6.61
C GLU A 21 11.59 -5.58 6.81
N ARG A 22 11.15 -4.83 7.82
CA ARG A 22 11.70 -3.55 8.28
C ARG A 22 11.77 -3.59 9.80
N ASN A 23 12.52 -2.65 10.38
CA ASN A 23 12.71 -2.56 11.84
C ASN A 23 11.40 -2.54 12.65
N SER A 24 10.31 -2.04 12.06
CA SER A 24 8.98 -1.92 12.69
C SER A 24 7.95 -2.92 12.17
N GLY A 25 8.37 -3.96 11.44
CA GLY A 25 7.50 -5.02 10.92
C GLY A 25 7.56 -5.17 9.40
N TRP A 26 6.49 -5.67 8.80
CA TRP A 26 6.41 -6.02 7.39
C TRP A 26 5.76 -4.91 6.57
N ALA A 27 6.40 -4.54 5.47
CA ALA A 27 5.93 -3.50 4.57
C ALA A 27 5.62 -4.05 3.18
N LEU A 28 4.55 -3.53 2.57
CA LEU A 28 4.38 -3.57 1.13
C LEU A 28 5.41 -2.65 0.50
N THR A 29 6.05 -3.13 -0.57
CA THR A 29 7.08 -2.40 -1.29
C THR A 29 6.83 -2.44 -2.78
N VAL A 30 7.39 -1.47 -3.49
CA VAL A 30 7.51 -1.45 -4.95
C VAL A 30 8.98 -1.23 -5.25
N ASP A 31 9.61 -2.14 -5.99
CA ASP A 31 11.05 -2.07 -6.26
C ASP A 31 11.89 -1.85 -4.98
N SER A 32 11.56 -2.58 -3.92
CA SER A 32 12.16 -2.47 -2.56
C SER A 32 11.96 -1.13 -1.84
N LYS A 33 11.22 -0.17 -2.39
CA LYS A 33 10.82 1.07 -1.70
C LYS A 33 9.53 0.85 -0.91
N PRO A 34 9.45 1.26 0.36
CA PRO A 34 8.24 1.06 1.17
C PRO A 34 7.07 1.87 0.63
N LEU A 35 5.92 1.22 0.50
CA LEU A 35 4.64 1.81 0.12
C LEU A 35 3.71 1.95 1.34
N LEU A 36 3.61 0.89 2.15
CA LEU A 36 2.75 0.85 3.35
C LEU A 36 3.34 -0.14 4.37
N LEU A 37 3.48 0.28 5.63
CA LEU A 37 3.85 -0.59 6.75
C LEU A 37 2.58 -1.19 7.37
N LEU A 38 2.53 -2.52 7.51
CA LEU A 38 1.36 -3.25 8.03
C LEU A 38 1.55 -3.76 9.46
N GLY A 39 2.76 -3.68 10.01
CA GLY A 39 3.09 -4.09 11.37
C GLY A 39 3.72 -5.48 11.45
N PRO A 40 3.68 -6.15 12.62
CA PRO A 40 4.59 -7.26 12.93
C PRO A 40 4.24 -8.58 12.23
N ASN A 41 3.03 -8.73 11.69
CA ASN A 41 2.56 -9.99 11.14
C ASN A 41 2.85 -10.10 9.62
N ARG A 42 3.80 -10.96 9.26
CA ARG A 42 4.16 -11.27 7.87
C ARG A 42 2.97 -11.78 7.05
N ALA A 43 2.19 -12.70 7.61
CA ALA A 43 1.08 -13.33 6.89
C ALA A 43 0.02 -12.30 6.50
N ASN A 44 -0.23 -11.29 7.35
CA ASN A 44 -1.12 -10.18 7.01
C ASN A 44 -0.59 -9.35 5.84
N ALA A 45 0.73 -9.14 5.77
CA ALA A 45 1.35 -8.43 4.66
C ALA A 45 1.29 -9.21 3.33
N GLU A 46 1.51 -10.52 3.38
CA GLU A 46 1.36 -11.41 2.22
C GLU A 46 -0.11 -11.47 1.76
N GLN A 47 -1.06 -11.54 2.69
CA GLN A 47 -2.49 -11.50 2.38
C GLN A 47 -2.90 -10.16 1.75
N ALA A 48 -2.40 -9.03 2.26
CA ALA A 48 -2.65 -7.72 1.66
C ALA A 48 -2.09 -7.64 0.23
N LEU A 49 -0.89 -8.17 -0.01
CA LEU A 49 -0.31 -8.24 -1.36
C LEU A 49 -1.17 -9.09 -2.32
N ALA A 50 -1.69 -10.23 -1.85
CA ALA A 50 -2.59 -11.07 -2.63
C ALA A 50 -3.88 -10.32 -3.01
N ILE A 51 -4.54 -9.67 -2.05
CA ILE A 51 -5.74 -8.87 -2.29
C ILE A 51 -5.47 -7.76 -3.31
N ILE A 52 -4.35 -7.04 -3.19
CA ILE A 52 -3.98 -5.97 -4.13
C ILE A 52 -3.84 -6.51 -5.55
N ARG A 53 -3.24 -7.69 -5.72
CA ARG A 53 -3.10 -8.39 -7.02
C ARG A 53 -4.45 -8.82 -7.57
N ASP A 54 -5.27 -9.48 -6.75
CA ASP A 54 -6.56 -10.02 -7.18
C ASP A 54 -7.52 -8.92 -7.67
N TYR A 55 -7.55 -7.77 -6.99
CA TYR A 55 -8.37 -6.62 -7.39
C TYR A 55 -7.70 -5.69 -8.41
N ASN A 56 -6.46 -5.99 -8.82
CA ASN A 56 -5.67 -5.16 -9.75
C ASN A 56 -5.53 -3.69 -9.31
N PHE A 57 -5.40 -3.45 -8.00
CA PHE A 57 -5.11 -2.10 -7.53
C PHE A 57 -3.73 -1.65 -8.01
N ASN A 58 -3.62 -0.38 -8.35
CA ASN A 58 -2.43 0.26 -8.90
C ASN A 58 -2.21 1.68 -8.34
N ASN A 59 -3.03 2.08 -7.37
CA ASN A 59 -2.93 3.36 -6.69
C ASN A 59 -3.25 3.17 -5.20
N ILE A 60 -2.52 3.88 -4.35
CA ILE A 60 -2.81 4.04 -2.92
C ILE A 60 -3.01 5.52 -2.63
N CYS A 61 -4.06 5.83 -1.87
CA CYS A 61 -4.42 7.20 -1.51
C CYS A 61 -4.50 7.37 0.00
N PHE A 62 -4.12 8.56 0.47
CA PHE A 62 -4.09 8.93 1.88
C PHE A 62 -4.90 10.22 2.10
N ILE A 63 -5.81 10.19 3.07
CA ILE A 63 -6.46 11.40 3.59
C ILE A 63 -5.57 11.96 4.72
N ASP A 64 -4.74 12.96 4.40
CA ASP A 64 -3.62 13.48 5.22
C ASP A 64 -2.49 12.46 5.50
N ARG A 65 -1.43 12.49 4.69
CA ARG A 65 -0.35 11.48 4.71
C ARG A 65 0.45 11.38 6.02
N ARG A 66 0.50 12.43 6.85
CA ARG A 66 1.31 12.39 8.08
C ARG A 66 0.68 11.51 9.16
N ASN A 67 -0.64 11.52 9.24
CA ASN A 67 -1.42 10.67 10.13
C ASN A 67 -2.76 10.36 9.44
N PRO A 68 -2.75 9.40 8.50
CA PRO A 68 -3.89 9.22 7.61
C PRO A 68 -5.12 8.78 8.39
N ALA A 69 -6.17 9.61 8.32
CA ALA A 69 -7.49 9.23 8.85
C ALA A 69 -8.07 8.04 8.08
N MET A 70 -7.64 7.86 6.82
CA MET A 70 -8.01 6.75 5.97
C MET A 70 -6.94 6.49 4.90
N ILE A 71 -6.77 5.20 4.57
CA ILE A 71 -5.98 4.71 3.45
C ILE A 71 -6.90 3.86 2.58
N TYR A 72 -6.88 4.09 1.28
CA TYR A 72 -7.66 3.28 0.34
C TYR A 72 -6.89 3.02 -0.94
N PHE A 73 -7.27 1.94 -1.63
CA PHE A 73 -6.66 1.51 -2.88
C PHE A 73 -7.63 1.72 -4.04
N LEU A 74 -7.09 2.10 -5.19
CA LEU A 74 -7.85 2.29 -6.43
C LEU A 74 -7.19 1.53 -7.58
N ARG A 75 -7.97 1.35 -8.65
CA ARG A 75 -7.55 0.87 -9.96
C ARG A 75 -7.50 2.01 -10.97
#